data_AF-A0A9P1H466-F1
#
_entry.id   AF-A0A9P1H466-F1
#
_cell.length_a   1.000
_cell.length_b   1.000
_cell.length_c   1.000
_cell.angle_alpha   90.00
_cell.angle_beta   90.00
_cell.angle_gamma   90.00
#
_symmetry.space_group_name_H-M   'P 1'
#
loop_
_entity.id
_entity.type
_entity.pdbx_description
1 polymer ?
#
loop_
_entity_poly.entity_id
_entity_poly.type
_entity_poly.pdbx_seq_one_letter_code
_entity_poly.pdbx_strand_id
1 'polypeptide(L)'
;MVFIFCWLTLVYCPLTFWVWCSNGWAFKWGVFDYAGGGPVEIGSGLSALAYSWVLGRRNERMMMNFRPHNISLITLGTCFLWLGWLGFNGGSAFGANLRAAMACWNTCLTAMFAAMTWCLLDFRLAKKWSMVGWCSGCISGLVAATPASGFITPWASLVLGIVAGVACNFGTKIKFMVRIDDSLDVFAEHAIGGIVGLIFNAFFAVDWVIGLDGVNTEVTGGFLNKNWKQLYIQIAYIFATSAYSFVMSALIAKIIDLIPGLKLRASEEAELLGLDDDQHGEFSYDYVEVRRDFLAWSPQKTEQSPSTKIVPILGEAELSIMQARSNNQSLSSSHGKPEEEPELPPTKTE
;
A
#
# COMPACT_ATOMS: atom_id res chain seq x y z
N MET A 1 -15.02 -11.39 2.94
CA MET A 1 -16.36 -10.78 3.10
C MET A 1 -16.79 -10.61 4.54
N VAL A 2 -16.78 -11.66 5.38
CA VAL A 2 -17.17 -11.55 6.80
C VAL A 2 -16.35 -10.48 7.55
N PHE A 3 -15.02 -10.48 7.38
CA PHE A 3 -14.15 -9.44 7.95
C PHE A 3 -14.60 -8.03 7.57
N ILE A 4 -14.91 -7.79 6.30
CA ILE A 4 -15.32 -6.47 5.79
C ILE A 4 -16.63 -6.02 6.45
N PHE A 5 -17.62 -6.91 6.56
CA PHE A 5 -18.89 -6.59 7.22
C PHE A 5 -18.70 -6.23 8.70
N CYS A 6 -17.93 -7.04 9.43
CA CYS A 6 -17.62 -6.78 10.83
C CYS A 6 -16.80 -5.50 11.00
N TRP A 7 -15.82 -5.26 10.13
CA TRP A 7 -14.95 -4.08 10.15
C TRP A 7 -15.74 -2.80 9.86
N LEU A 8 -16.63 -2.81 8.85
CA LEU A 8 -17.49 -1.66 8.58
C LEU A 8 -18.35 -1.31 9.80
N THR A 9 -18.92 -2.33 10.45
CA THR A 9 -19.82 -2.14 11.59
C THR A 9 -19.09 -1.71 12.87
N LEU A 10 -17.95 -2.32 13.18
CA LEU A 10 -17.27 -2.16 14.47
C LEU A 10 -16.06 -1.22 14.43
N VAL A 11 -15.55 -0.89 13.23
CA VAL A 11 -14.43 0.04 13.06
C VAL A 11 -14.88 1.31 12.35
N TYR A 12 -15.36 1.19 11.12
CA TYR A 12 -15.72 2.37 10.31
C TYR A 12 -16.88 3.19 10.90
N CYS A 13 -17.99 2.54 11.28
CA CYS A 13 -19.14 3.25 11.87
C CYS A 13 -18.77 4.01 13.16
N PRO A 14 -18.02 3.44 14.12
CA PRO A 14 -17.54 4.21 15.28
C PRO A 14 -16.63 5.39 14.90
N LEU A 15 -15.66 5.21 13.99
CA LEU A 15 -14.76 6.28 13.59
C LEU A 15 -15.51 7.45 12.93
N THR A 16 -16.45 7.16 12.03
CA THR A 16 -17.30 8.18 11.39
C THR A 16 -18.22 8.85 12.40
N PHE A 17 -18.79 8.10 13.35
CA PHE A 17 -19.58 8.67 14.43
C PHE A 17 -18.78 9.67 15.27
N TRP A 18 -17.50 9.40 15.56
CA TRP A 18 -16.69 10.29 16.38
C TRP A 18 -16.52 11.68 15.78
N VAL A 19 -16.27 11.76 14.47
CA VAL A 19 -15.82 13.00 13.81
C VAL A 19 -16.90 13.69 12.97
N TRP A 20 -17.87 12.95 12.42
CA TRP A 20 -18.90 13.52 11.56
C TRP A 20 -20.30 13.58 12.19
N CYS A 21 -20.57 12.77 13.21
CA CYS A 21 -21.83 12.93 13.95
C CYS A 21 -21.74 14.15 14.86
N SER A 22 -22.78 14.97 14.89
CA SER A 22 -22.88 16.13 15.81
C SER A 22 -22.76 15.76 17.29
N ASN A 23 -23.08 14.49 17.61
CA ASN A 23 -22.94 13.94 18.96
C ASN A 23 -21.60 13.26 19.24
N GLY A 24 -20.76 13.09 18.23
CA GLY A 24 -19.42 12.51 18.32
C GLY A 24 -18.48 13.36 19.17
N TRP A 25 -17.59 12.69 19.90
CA TRP A 25 -16.65 13.37 20.79
C TRP A 25 -15.65 14.24 20.02
N ALA A 26 -15.14 13.77 18.87
CA ALA A 26 -14.16 14.50 18.07
C ALA A 26 -14.81 15.71 17.39
N PHE A 27 -16.04 15.55 16.90
CA PHE A 27 -16.85 16.67 16.38
C PHE A 27 -17.02 17.76 17.45
N LYS A 28 -17.49 17.39 18.64
CA LYS A 28 -17.70 18.34 19.75
C LYS A 28 -16.42 18.99 20.26
N TRP A 29 -15.29 18.28 20.19
CA TRP A 29 -14.00 18.81 20.61
C TRP A 29 -13.38 19.79 19.60
N GLY A 30 -13.89 19.81 18.36
CA GLY A 30 -13.43 20.70 17.30
C GLY A 30 -12.27 20.14 16.50
N VAL A 31 -12.20 18.82 16.33
CA VAL A 31 -11.24 18.16 15.43
C VAL A 31 -11.48 18.61 13.99
N PHE A 32 -10.40 18.92 13.29
CA PHE A 32 -10.38 19.20 11.87
C PHE A 32 -10.09 17.95 11.06
N ASP A 33 -11.14 17.35 10.54
CA ASP A 33 -11.09 16.30 9.52
C ASP A 33 -12.16 16.55 8.45
N TYR A 34 -11.73 17.07 7.30
CA TYR A 34 -12.64 17.59 6.29
C TYR A 34 -13.39 16.48 5.53
N ALA A 35 -12.65 15.53 4.95
CA ALA A 35 -13.21 14.46 4.13
C ALA A 35 -12.89 13.04 4.62
N GLY A 36 -12.19 12.88 5.75
CA GLY A 36 -12.05 11.57 6.41
C GLY A 36 -10.63 11.02 6.57
N GLY A 37 -9.66 11.86 6.94
CA GLY A 37 -8.31 11.42 7.29
C GLY A 37 -8.29 10.39 8.43
N GLY A 38 -9.19 10.52 9.42
CA GLY A 38 -9.34 9.55 10.50
C GLY A 38 -10.08 8.28 10.07
N PRO A 39 -11.37 8.37 9.68
CA PRO A 39 -12.20 7.20 9.41
C PRO A 39 -11.79 6.40 8.16
N VAL A 40 -11.26 7.07 7.14
CA VAL A 40 -10.95 6.45 5.85
C VAL A 40 -9.46 6.15 5.77
N GLU A 41 -8.59 7.16 5.93
CA GLU A 41 -7.16 7.00 5.65
C GLU A 41 -6.40 6.29 6.77
N ILE A 42 -6.41 6.84 7.98
CA ILE A 42 -5.82 6.19 9.17
C ILE A 42 -6.58 4.90 9.46
N GLY A 43 -7.91 4.94 9.37
CA GLY A 43 -8.81 3.81 9.55
C GLY A 43 -8.37 2.62 8.71
N SER A 44 -8.35 2.77 7.38
CA SER A 44 -7.95 1.68 6.48
C SER A 44 -6.46 1.32 6.60
N GLY A 45 -5.56 2.30 6.68
CA GLY A 45 -4.12 2.06 6.72
C GLY A 45 -3.65 1.29 7.95
N LEU A 46 -4.13 1.63 9.14
CA LEU A 46 -3.81 0.88 10.37
C LEU A 46 -4.54 -0.46 10.43
N SER A 47 -5.74 -0.54 9.85
CA SER A 47 -6.47 -1.80 9.76
C SER A 47 -5.78 -2.80 8.82
N ALA A 48 -5.23 -2.32 7.70
CA ALA A 48 -4.42 -3.12 6.78
C ALA A 48 -3.15 -3.61 7.46
N LEU A 49 -2.45 -2.75 8.21
CA LEU A 49 -1.28 -3.15 8.99
C LEU A 49 -1.62 -4.21 10.04
N ALA A 50 -2.74 -4.04 10.76
CA ALA A 50 -3.23 -5.01 11.73
C ALA A 50 -3.59 -6.35 11.08
N TYR A 51 -4.26 -6.31 9.91
CA TYR A 51 -4.62 -7.48 9.14
C TYR A 51 -3.37 -8.26 8.69
N SER A 52 -2.40 -7.57 8.06
CA SER A 52 -1.11 -8.17 7.68
C SER A 52 -0.34 -8.75 8.86
N TRP A 53 -0.44 -8.12 10.04
CA TRP A 53 0.18 -8.64 11.26
C TRP A 53 -0.46 -9.95 11.73
N VAL A 54 -1.80 -10.05 11.68
CA VAL A 54 -2.53 -11.25 12.10
C VAL A 54 -2.33 -12.42 11.14
N LEU A 55 -2.41 -12.19 9.82
CA LEU A 55 -2.24 -13.24 8.82
C LEU A 55 -0.79 -13.71 8.66
N GLY A 56 0.16 -12.85 9.04
CA GLY A 56 1.58 -13.10 8.85
C GLY A 56 2.06 -12.88 7.41
N ARG A 57 3.36 -13.01 7.24
CA ARG A 57 4.07 -12.69 5.98
C ARG A 57 3.82 -13.73 4.89
N ARG A 58 3.83 -13.30 3.63
CA ARG A 58 3.92 -14.21 2.47
C ARG A 58 5.28 -14.90 2.42
N ASN A 59 5.36 -16.03 1.74
CA ASN A 59 6.59 -16.82 1.60
C ASN A 59 7.69 -16.00 0.91
N GLU A 60 8.83 -15.79 1.58
CA GLU A 60 9.93 -14.93 1.10
C GLU A 60 10.53 -15.42 -0.23
N ARG A 61 10.50 -16.74 -0.49
CA ARG A 61 10.95 -17.31 -1.78
C ARG A 61 10.08 -16.83 -2.95
N MET A 62 8.79 -16.60 -2.72
CA MET A 62 7.86 -16.06 -3.72
C MET A 62 7.99 -14.54 -3.89
N MET A 63 8.61 -13.84 -2.94
CA MET A 63 8.78 -12.38 -2.96
C MET A 63 10.01 -11.91 -3.74
N MET A 64 10.98 -12.79 -4.01
CA MET A 64 12.24 -12.47 -4.71
C MET A 64 12.05 -11.88 -6.12
N ASN A 65 10.93 -12.16 -6.77
CA ASN A 65 10.58 -11.67 -8.11
C ASN A 65 9.27 -10.87 -8.15
N PHE A 66 8.76 -10.38 -7.01
CA PHE A 66 7.50 -9.64 -6.99
C PHE A 66 7.65 -8.29 -7.72
N ARG A 67 7.10 -8.23 -8.94
CA ARG A 67 6.98 -7.02 -9.74
C ARG A 67 5.51 -6.61 -9.77
N PRO A 68 5.21 -5.32 -9.95
CA PRO A 68 3.84 -4.86 -10.20
C PRO A 68 3.21 -5.69 -11.32
N HIS A 69 2.06 -6.30 -11.05
CA HIS A 69 1.39 -7.22 -11.97
C HIS A 69 1.07 -6.56 -13.32
N ASN A 70 0.52 -5.34 -13.28
CA ASN A 70 0.21 -4.57 -14.48
C ASN A 70 0.26 -3.05 -14.19
N ILE A 71 1.28 -2.38 -14.71
CA ILE A 71 1.50 -0.93 -14.49
C ILE A 71 0.40 -0.09 -15.15
N SER A 72 -0.15 -0.54 -16.28
CA SER A 72 -1.24 0.16 -16.97
C SER A 72 -2.52 0.16 -16.14
N LEU A 73 -2.83 -0.96 -15.46
CA LEU A 73 -3.99 -1.02 -14.55
C LEU A 73 -3.78 -0.18 -13.28
N ILE A 74 -2.56 -0.11 -12.74
CA ILE A 74 -2.24 0.81 -11.63
C ILE A 74 -2.46 2.26 -12.05
N THR A 75 -2.02 2.61 -13.25
CA THR A 75 -2.20 3.96 -13.82
C THR A 75 -3.68 4.28 -14.03
N LEU A 76 -4.44 3.35 -14.61
CA LEU A 76 -5.88 3.50 -14.80
C LEU A 76 -6.62 3.66 -13.46
N GLY A 77 -6.28 2.83 -12.47
CA GLY A 77 -6.81 2.94 -11.11
C GLY A 77 -6.51 4.30 -10.49
N THR A 78 -5.28 4.82 -10.67
CA THR A 78 -4.89 6.16 -10.21
C THR A 78 -5.74 7.25 -10.87
N CYS A 79 -6.01 7.15 -12.17
CA CYS A 79 -6.87 8.10 -12.88
C CYS A 79 -8.31 8.11 -12.33
N PHE A 80 -8.89 6.93 -12.08
CA PHE A 80 -10.22 6.82 -11.49
C PHE A 80 -10.26 7.32 -10.05
N LEU A 81 -9.24 6.99 -9.24
CA LEU A 81 -9.12 7.47 -7.88
C LEU A 81 -8.99 8.99 -7.85
N TRP A 82 -8.16 9.60 -8.70
CA TRP A 82 -8.04 11.06 -8.77
C TRP A 82 -9.38 11.71 -9.14
N LEU A 83 -9.99 11.27 -10.24
CA LEU A 83 -11.28 11.84 -10.68
C LEU A 83 -12.34 11.70 -9.57
N GLY A 84 -12.43 10.53 -8.96
CA GLY A 84 -13.33 10.27 -7.83
C GLY A 84 -13.00 11.13 -6.61
N TRP A 85 -11.72 11.41 -6.35
CA TRP A 85 -11.28 12.21 -5.21
C TRP A 85 -11.73 13.67 -5.28
N LEU A 86 -11.92 14.20 -6.48
CA LEU A 86 -12.50 15.54 -6.64
C LEU A 86 -13.96 15.56 -6.16
N GLY A 87 -14.72 14.49 -6.42
CA GLY A 87 -16.04 14.31 -5.82
C GLY A 87 -15.97 14.04 -4.32
N PHE A 88 -14.97 13.26 -3.87
CA PHE A 88 -14.76 12.93 -2.46
C PHE A 88 -14.51 14.18 -1.61
N ASN A 89 -13.46 14.94 -1.92
CA ASN A 89 -13.11 16.15 -1.18
C ASN A 89 -14.03 17.33 -1.52
N GLY A 90 -14.36 17.54 -2.80
CA GLY A 90 -15.25 18.62 -3.20
C GLY A 90 -16.65 18.46 -2.61
N GLY A 91 -17.17 17.23 -2.58
CA GLY A 91 -18.48 16.89 -2.03
C GLY A 91 -18.58 17.04 -0.51
N SER A 92 -17.47 16.93 0.23
CA SER A 92 -17.42 17.16 1.68
C SER A 92 -17.74 18.60 2.10
N ALA A 93 -17.90 19.53 1.15
CA ALA A 93 -18.42 20.86 1.41
C ALA A 93 -19.95 20.90 1.62
N PHE A 94 -20.66 19.79 1.35
CA PHE A 94 -22.12 19.66 1.43
C PHE A 94 -22.90 20.74 0.64
N GLY A 95 -22.30 21.25 -0.43
CA GLY A 95 -22.93 22.26 -1.28
C GLY A 95 -22.03 22.70 -2.43
N ALA A 96 -22.64 23.28 -3.46
CA ALA A 96 -21.93 23.93 -4.56
C ALA A 96 -21.51 25.35 -4.16
N ASN A 97 -20.42 25.44 -3.40
CA ASN A 97 -19.91 26.70 -2.83
C ASN A 97 -18.40 26.87 -3.11
N LEU A 98 -17.86 28.03 -2.71
CA LEU A 98 -16.45 28.33 -2.97
C LEU A 98 -15.50 27.42 -2.16
N ARG A 99 -15.96 26.88 -1.03
CA ARG A 99 -15.21 25.90 -0.24
C ARG A 99 -15.02 24.58 -1.00
N ALA A 100 -16.06 24.12 -1.70
CA ALA A 100 -15.98 22.93 -2.56
C ALA A 100 -14.93 23.12 -3.68
N ALA A 101 -14.97 24.27 -4.37
CA ALA A 101 -14.00 24.60 -5.41
C ALA A 101 -12.58 24.68 -4.84
N MET A 102 -12.42 25.25 -3.64
CA MET A 102 -11.13 25.33 -2.96
C MET A 102 -10.60 23.94 -2.58
N ALA A 103 -11.46 23.05 -2.09
CA ALA A 103 -11.10 21.67 -1.77
C ALA A 103 -10.62 20.90 -3.00
N CYS A 104 -11.33 21.01 -4.14
CA CYS A 104 -10.89 20.40 -5.40
C CYS A 104 -9.51 20.93 -5.84
N TRP A 105 -9.31 22.24 -5.74
CA TRP A 105 -8.05 22.88 -6.12
C TRP A 105 -6.87 22.39 -5.26
N ASN A 106 -7.05 22.41 -3.94
CA ASN A 106 -6.06 21.93 -2.98
C ASN A 106 -5.76 20.44 -3.15
N THR A 107 -6.78 19.64 -3.51
CA THR A 107 -6.62 18.20 -3.80
C THR A 107 -5.69 17.97 -4.98
N CYS A 108 -5.91 18.66 -6.11
CA CYS A 108 -5.04 18.56 -7.29
C CYS A 108 -3.61 19.02 -7.00
N LEU A 109 -3.45 20.14 -6.30
CA LEU A 109 -2.12 20.67 -5.95
C LEU A 109 -1.35 19.70 -5.06
N THR A 110 -1.99 19.20 -4.00
CA THR A 110 -1.34 18.26 -3.07
C THR A 110 -0.91 16.98 -3.79
N ALA A 111 -1.79 16.41 -4.64
CA ALA A 111 -1.50 15.22 -5.44
C ALA A 111 -0.30 15.41 -6.38
N MET A 112 -0.29 16.50 -7.14
CA MET A 112 0.81 16.78 -8.08
C MET A 112 2.15 16.96 -7.37
N PHE A 113 2.19 17.74 -6.29
CA PHE A 113 3.43 18.01 -5.58
C PHE A 113 3.95 16.78 -4.82
N ALA A 114 3.05 15.93 -4.32
CA ALA A 114 3.42 14.63 -3.74
C ALA A 114 3.98 13.67 -4.80
N ALA A 115 3.34 13.56 -5.96
CA ALA A 115 3.82 12.75 -7.09
C ALA A 115 5.20 13.20 -7.58
N MET A 116 5.40 14.52 -7.76
CA MET A 116 6.69 15.09 -8.14
C MET A 116 7.77 14.77 -7.10
N THR A 117 7.46 14.95 -5.82
CA THR A 117 8.39 14.70 -4.73
C THR A 117 8.80 13.23 -4.67
N TRP A 118 7.82 12.32 -4.76
CA TRP A 118 8.07 10.88 -4.76
C TRP A 118 8.94 10.46 -5.95
N CYS A 119 8.62 10.91 -7.16
CA CYS A 119 9.41 10.65 -8.35
C CYS A 119 10.85 11.14 -8.21
N LEU A 120 11.08 12.32 -7.63
CA LEU A 120 12.42 12.86 -7.39
C LEU A 120 13.21 12.02 -6.38
N LEU A 121 12.55 11.55 -5.31
CA LEU A 121 13.17 10.69 -4.30
C LEU A 121 13.57 9.33 -4.88
N ASP A 122 12.72 8.73 -5.71
CA ASP A 122 13.02 7.47 -6.39
C ASP A 122 14.11 7.67 -7.45
N PHE A 123 14.03 8.75 -8.23
CA PHE A 123 15.04 9.10 -9.23
C PHE A 123 16.44 9.29 -8.61
N ARG A 124 16.52 9.85 -7.40
CA ARG A 124 17.80 10.03 -6.68
C ARG A 124 18.59 8.72 -6.58
N LEU A 125 17.91 7.60 -6.30
CA LEU A 125 18.49 6.28 -6.09
C LEU A 125 18.56 5.47 -7.40
N ALA A 126 17.44 5.36 -8.11
CA ALA A 126 17.31 4.50 -9.28
C ALA A 126 17.85 5.13 -10.58
N LYS A 127 18.04 6.45 -10.61
CA LYS A 127 18.39 7.24 -11.81
C LYS A 127 17.45 7.01 -13.00
N LYS A 128 16.20 6.62 -12.70
CA LYS A 128 15.14 6.32 -13.66
C LYS A 128 13.81 6.86 -13.12
N TRP A 129 12.94 7.28 -14.02
CA TRP A 129 11.58 7.72 -13.67
C TRP A 129 10.66 6.51 -13.53
N SER A 130 9.89 6.47 -12.45
CA SER A 130 9.01 5.35 -12.11
C SER A 130 7.55 5.77 -12.27
N MET A 131 6.80 5.09 -13.14
CA MET A 131 5.36 5.31 -13.28
C MET A 131 4.62 4.89 -11.99
N VAL A 132 5.06 3.78 -11.37
CA VAL A 132 4.51 3.33 -10.08
C VAL A 132 4.80 4.35 -8.99
N GLY A 133 6.00 4.94 -8.96
CA GLY A 133 6.33 6.00 -8.01
C GLY A 133 5.48 7.26 -8.21
N TRP A 134 5.18 7.63 -9.46
CA TRP A 134 4.25 8.72 -9.75
C TRP A 134 2.84 8.42 -9.22
N CYS A 135 2.33 7.21 -9.45
CA CYS A 135 1.04 6.75 -8.95
C CYS A 135 0.97 6.77 -7.41
N SER A 136 1.93 6.14 -6.73
CA SER A 136 2.00 6.11 -5.25
C SER A 136 2.10 7.51 -4.65
N GLY A 137 2.93 8.38 -5.24
CA GLY A 137 3.02 9.78 -4.81
C GLY A 137 1.73 10.56 -5.03
N CYS A 138 1.04 10.33 -6.16
CA CYS A 138 -0.26 10.92 -6.44
C CYS A 138 -1.29 10.52 -5.38
N ILE A 139 -1.45 9.21 -5.12
CA ILE A 139 -2.38 8.70 -4.11
C ILE A 139 -2.02 9.25 -2.72
N SER A 140 -0.75 9.22 -2.33
CA SER A 140 -0.31 9.78 -1.04
C SER A 140 -0.65 11.26 -0.88
N GLY A 141 -0.56 12.05 -1.94
CA GLY A 141 -0.98 13.45 -1.92
C GLY A 141 -2.50 13.62 -1.84
N LEU A 142 -3.27 12.80 -2.55
CA LEU A 142 -4.73 12.80 -2.46
C LEU A 142 -5.21 12.44 -1.04
N VAL A 143 -4.63 11.39 -0.45
CA VAL A 143 -4.84 10.97 0.95
C VAL A 143 -4.52 12.11 1.91
N ALA A 144 -3.36 12.75 1.78
CA ALA A 144 -2.98 13.84 2.67
C ALA A 144 -3.92 15.05 2.54
N ALA A 145 -4.45 15.30 1.34
CA ALA A 145 -5.44 16.34 1.09
C ALA A 145 -6.82 16.02 1.68
N THR A 146 -7.18 14.75 1.88
CA THR A 146 -8.48 14.31 2.43
C THR A 146 -8.87 15.07 3.71
N PRO A 147 -8.08 15.07 4.79
CA PRO A 147 -8.45 15.80 6.00
C PRO A 147 -8.31 17.32 5.86
N ALA A 148 -7.57 17.85 4.89
CA ALA A 148 -7.07 19.24 4.91
C ALA A 148 -7.59 20.16 3.81
N SER A 149 -8.04 19.62 2.67
CA SER A 149 -8.31 20.36 1.44
C SER A 149 -9.34 21.48 1.59
N GLY A 150 -10.35 21.31 2.44
CA GLY A 150 -11.35 22.34 2.75
C GLY A 150 -11.04 23.23 3.94
N PHE A 151 -9.81 23.19 4.47
CA PHE A 151 -9.38 23.97 5.63
C PHE A 151 -8.16 24.84 5.35
N ILE A 152 -7.26 24.40 4.47
CA ILE A 152 -5.97 25.05 4.21
C ILE A 152 -6.01 25.95 2.97
N THR A 153 -5.01 26.83 2.88
CA THR A 153 -4.82 27.69 1.71
C THR A 153 -4.12 26.95 0.56
N PRO A 154 -4.23 27.43 -0.70
CA PRO A 154 -3.54 26.84 -1.83
C PRO A 154 -2.04 26.69 -1.64
N TRP A 155 -1.33 27.71 -1.15
CA TRP A 155 0.12 27.60 -0.94
C TRP A 155 0.47 26.54 0.11
N ALA A 156 -0.36 26.35 1.15
CA ALA A 156 -0.14 25.33 2.15
C ALA A 156 -0.35 23.92 1.59
N SER A 157 -1.24 23.75 0.60
CA SER A 157 -1.45 22.46 -0.08
C SER A 157 -0.23 22.00 -0.91
N LEU A 158 0.57 22.93 -1.45
CA LEU A 158 1.84 22.61 -2.10
C LEU A 158 2.83 22.02 -1.09
N VAL A 159 2.94 22.67 0.08
CA VAL A 159 3.82 22.23 1.16
C VAL A 159 3.36 20.88 1.70
N LEU A 160 2.04 20.69 1.85
CA LEU A 160 1.45 19.41 2.23
C LEU A 160 1.82 18.30 1.25
N GLY A 161 1.72 18.56 -0.06
CA GLY A 161 2.08 17.60 -1.09
C GLY A 161 3.54 17.16 -0.98
N ILE A 162 4.46 18.12 -0.82
CA ILE A 162 5.89 17.81 -0.64
C ILE A 162 6.11 16.97 0.63
N VAL A 163 5.56 17.38 1.77
CA VAL A 163 5.77 16.66 3.03
C VAL A 163 5.15 15.27 2.99
N ALA A 164 3.95 15.12 2.41
CA ALA A 164 3.30 13.82 2.22
C ALA A 164 4.12 12.92 1.28
N GLY A 165 4.60 13.45 0.16
CA GLY A 165 5.46 12.71 -0.77
C GLY A 165 6.75 12.19 -0.12
N VAL A 166 7.38 13.00 0.74
CA VAL A 166 8.55 12.55 1.54
C VAL A 166 8.14 11.49 2.56
N ALA A 167 7.14 11.79 3.40
CA ALA A 167 6.76 10.97 4.54
C ALA A 167 6.26 9.58 4.10
N CYS A 168 5.39 9.52 3.09
CA CYS A 168 4.82 8.26 2.60
C CYS A 168 5.88 7.43 1.85
N ASN A 169 6.76 8.05 1.04
CA ASN A 169 7.85 7.34 0.35
C ASN A 169 8.79 6.64 1.34
N PHE A 170 9.28 7.36 2.35
CA PHE A 170 10.09 6.74 3.42
C PHE A 170 9.27 5.80 4.29
N GLY A 171 7.97 6.09 4.46
CA GLY A 171 6.99 5.24 5.14
C GLY A 171 6.93 3.82 4.60
N THR A 172 7.10 3.63 3.29
CA THR A 172 7.15 2.29 2.67
C THR A 172 8.26 1.40 3.24
N LYS A 173 9.26 1.99 3.91
CA LYS A 173 10.36 1.25 4.54
C LYS A 173 10.04 0.74 5.94
N ILE A 174 9.00 1.28 6.60
CA ILE A 174 8.61 0.90 7.96
C ILE A 174 8.26 -0.59 8.04
N LYS A 175 7.61 -1.13 7.01
CA LYS A 175 7.23 -2.55 6.94
C LYS A 175 8.42 -3.52 7.10
N PHE A 176 9.62 -3.14 6.64
CA PHE A 176 10.84 -3.91 6.84
C PHE A 176 11.36 -3.83 8.29
N MET A 177 11.19 -2.68 8.95
CA MET A 177 11.61 -2.47 10.34
C MET A 177 10.71 -3.19 11.33
N VAL A 178 9.38 -3.07 11.19
CA VAL A 178 8.40 -3.72 12.08
C VAL A 178 8.15 -5.19 11.72
N ARG A 179 8.76 -5.63 10.62
CA ARG A 179 8.63 -6.97 10.05
C ARG A 179 7.19 -7.40 9.74
N ILE A 180 6.36 -6.49 9.25
CA ILE A 180 4.99 -6.79 8.78
C ILE A 180 4.97 -6.69 7.26
N ASP A 181 4.31 -7.64 6.58
CA ASP A 181 4.18 -7.63 5.12
C ASP A 181 2.95 -6.82 4.71
N ASP A 182 3.11 -5.50 4.66
CA ASP A 182 2.16 -4.61 3.98
C ASP A 182 2.41 -4.68 2.47
N SER A 183 1.58 -5.48 1.80
CA SER A 183 1.80 -5.92 0.43
C SER A 183 1.62 -4.81 -0.60
N LEU A 184 0.71 -3.88 -0.33
CA LEU A 184 0.33 -2.78 -1.22
C LEU A 184 0.75 -1.41 -0.66
N ASP A 185 1.55 -1.38 0.40
CA ASP A 185 1.98 -0.15 1.07
C ASP A 185 0.81 0.71 1.58
N VAL A 186 -0.32 0.08 1.93
CA VAL A 186 -1.55 0.76 2.38
C VAL A 186 -1.30 1.57 3.66
N PHE A 187 -0.50 1.04 4.59
CA PHE A 187 -0.11 1.77 5.78
C PHE A 187 0.71 3.03 5.42
N ALA A 188 1.65 2.91 4.50
CA ALA A 188 2.51 4.01 4.12
C ALA A 188 1.74 5.10 3.37
N GLU A 189 0.90 4.74 2.42
CA GLU A 189 0.16 5.71 1.62
C GLU A 189 -1.03 6.30 2.39
N HIS A 190 -1.86 5.47 3.02
CA HIS A 190 -3.09 5.92 3.69
C HIS A 190 -2.85 6.40 5.12
N ALA A 191 -2.25 5.58 5.99
CA ALA A 191 -2.13 5.96 7.39
C ALA A 191 -1.15 7.12 7.60
N ILE A 192 0.05 7.05 7.04
CA ILE A 192 1.03 8.14 7.19
C ILE A 192 0.54 9.40 6.46
N GLY A 193 -0.04 9.25 5.27
CA GLY A 193 -0.64 10.37 4.54
C GLY A 193 -1.76 11.06 5.33
N GLY A 194 -2.68 10.28 5.91
CA GLY A 194 -3.77 10.78 6.75
C GLY A 194 -3.26 11.47 8.03
N ILE A 195 -2.24 10.91 8.69
CA ILE A 195 -1.58 11.52 9.85
C ILE A 195 -0.96 12.87 9.47
N VAL A 196 -0.21 12.93 8.37
CA VAL A 196 0.42 14.16 7.89
C VAL A 196 -0.65 15.22 7.59
N GLY A 197 -1.71 14.86 6.88
CA GLY A 197 -2.83 15.77 6.58
C GLY A 197 -3.52 16.32 7.83
N LEU A 198 -3.81 15.46 8.82
CA LEU A 198 -4.42 15.89 10.08
C LEU A 198 -3.50 16.79 10.91
N ILE A 199 -2.19 16.55 10.92
CA ILE A 199 -1.22 17.43 11.57
C ILE A 199 -1.18 18.79 10.86
N PHE A 200 -1.23 18.81 9.53
CA PHE A 200 -1.22 20.05 8.76
C PHE A 200 -2.38 20.98 9.11
N ASN A 201 -3.57 20.43 9.41
CA ASN A 201 -4.70 21.24 9.88
C ASN A 201 -4.39 22.02 11.15
N ALA A 202 -3.62 21.46 12.08
CA ALA A 202 -3.26 22.17 13.31
C ALA A 202 -2.46 23.45 13.01
N PHE A 203 -1.63 23.43 11.98
CA PHE A 203 -0.77 24.55 11.61
C PHE A 203 -1.45 25.50 10.62
N PHE A 204 -1.99 24.97 9.53
CA PHE A 204 -2.30 25.71 8.31
C PHE A 204 -3.80 25.87 8.03
N ALA A 205 -4.69 25.28 8.83
CA ALA A 205 -6.12 25.56 8.69
C ALA A 205 -6.37 27.05 8.93
N VAL A 206 -7.21 27.67 8.10
CA VAL A 206 -7.56 29.09 8.22
C VAL A 206 -9.07 29.32 8.23
N ASP A 207 -9.51 30.16 9.16
CA ASP A 207 -10.92 30.56 9.36
C ASP A 207 -11.61 31.01 8.07
N TRP A 208 -10.96 31.83 7.25
CA TRP A 208 -11.57 32.34 6.02
C TRP A 208 -11.80 31.25 4.96
N VAL A 209 -10.96 30.21 4.88
CA VAL A 209 -11.18 29.06 3.98
C VAL A 209 -12.34 28.21 4.52
N ILE A 210 -12.36 27.98 5.83
CA ILE A 210 -13.44 27.24 6.51
C ILE A 210 -14.79 27.92 6.27
N GLY A 211 -14.83 29.25 6.37
CA GLY A 211 -16.05 30.06 6.18
C GLY A 211 -16.49 30.26 4.72
N LEU A 212 -15.78 29.72 3.72
CA LEU A 212 -16.15 29.84 2.30
C LEU A 212 -17.48 29.14 1.94
N ASP A 213 -18.01 28.31 2.84
CA ASP A 213 -19.32 27.70 2.69
C ASP A 213 -20.47 28.60 3.17
N GLY A 214 -20.17 29.72 3.83
CA GLY A 214 -21.16 30.64 4.40
C GLY A 214 -21.86 30.14 5.66
N VAL A 215 -21.48 28.98 6.20
CA VAL A 215 -22.09 28.34 7.37
C VAL A 215 -21.11 28.26 8.54
N ASN A 216 -19.85 27.87 8.28
CA ASN A 216 -18.83 27.65 9.30
C ASN A 216 -18.01 28.92 9.58
N THR A 217 -18.68 30.07 9.74
CA THR A 217 -18.03 31.40 9.83
C THR A 217 -17.40 31.70 11.20
N GLU A 218 -17.78 30.97 12.25
CA GLU A 218 -17.28 31.17 13.61
C GLU A 218 -16.13 30.20 13.99
N VAL A 219 -15.72 29.34 13.06
CA VAL A 219 -14.67 28.34 13.31
C VAL A 219 -13.29 28.98 13.19
N THR A 220 -12.58 29.09 14.31
CA THR A 220 -11.18 29.53 14.30
C THR A 220 -10.29 28.41 13.77
N GLY A 221 -9.45 28.70 12.76
CA GLY A 221 -8.51 27.75 12.15
C GLY A 221 -7.40 27.25 13.09
N GLY A 222 -6.21 26.98 12.54
CA GLY A 222 -5.05 26.47 13.26
C GLY A 222 -4.13 27.57 13.78
N PHE A 223 -2.83 27.31 13.79
CA PHE A 223 -1.80 28.24 14.27
C PHE A 223 -1.79 29.56 13.50
N LEU A 224 -2.08 29.55 12.20
CA LEU A 224 -2.20 30.78 11.41
C LEU A 224 -3.28 31.74 11.94
N ASN A 225 -4.31 31.24 12.63
CA ASN A 225 -5.30 32.06 13.34
C ASN A 225 -5.04 32.16 14.85
N LYS A 226 -3.80 31.89 15.31
CA LYS A 226 -3.39 31.91 16.73
C LYS A 226 -4.14 30.90 17.61
N ASN A 227 -4.69 29.85 17.02
CA ASN A 227 -5.40 28.81 17.74
C ASN A 227 -4.46 27.62 18.04
N TRP A 228 -3.60 27.80 19.04
CA TRP A 228 -2.57 26.80 19.39
C TRP A 228 -3.15 25.48 19.92
N LYS A 229 -4.41 25.51 20.36
CA LYS A 229 -5.10 24.35 20.91
C LYS A 229 -5.29 23.24 19.87
N GLN A 230 -5.32 23.59 18.58
CA GLN A 230 -5.57 22.61 17.53
C GLN A 230 -4.48 21.52 17.45
N LEU A 231 -3.24 21.81 17.83
CA LEU A 231 -2.18 20.81 17.75
C LEU A 231 -2.45 19.60 18.65
N TYR A 232 -2.80 19.82 19.92
CA TYR A 232 -3.06 18.69 20.82
C TYR A 232 -4.38 17.99 20.49
N ILE A 233 -5.38 18.71 19.96
CA ILE A 233 -6.66 18.13 19.52
C ILE A 233 -6.42 17.16 18.35
N GLN A 234 -5.69 17.60 17.32
CA GLN A 234 -5.36 16.77 16.16
C GLN A 234 -4.51 15.56 16.57
N ILE A 235 -3.49 15.74 17.42
CA ILE A 235 -2.64 14.63 17.90
C ILE A 235 -3.46 13.60 18.68
N ALA A 236 -4.33 14.04 19.59
CA ALA A 236 -5.16 13.13 20.37
C ALA A 236 -6.16 12.37 19.48
N TYR A 237 -6.72 13.03 18.46
CA TYR A 237 -7.57 12.37 17.47
C TYR A 237 -6.82 11.34 16.61
N ILE A 238 -5.62 11.68 16.14
CA ILE A 238 -4.74 10.75 15.42
C ILE A 238 -4.44 9.51 16.28
N PHE A 239 -4.11 9.71 17.55
CA PHE A 239 -3.82 8.59 18.46
C PHE A 239 -5.05 7.71 18.68
N ALA A 240 -6.20 8.33 18.95
CA ALA A 240 -7.46 7.61 19.17
C ALA A 240 -7.87 6.78 17.94
N THR A 241 -7.86 7.40 16.76
CA THR A 241 -8.20 6.72 15.49
C THR A 241 -7.19 5.63 15.14
N SER A 242 -5.89 5.88 15.29
CA SER A 242 -4.85 4.87 15.01
C SER A 242 -4.95 3.67 15.94
N ALA A 243 -5.04 3.91 17.25
CA ALA A 243 -5.11 2.85 18.25
C ALA A 243 -6.38 2.02 18.09
N TYR A 244 -7.54 2.66 17.93
CA TYR A 244 -8.81 1.97 17.75
C TYR A 244 -8.83 1.13 16.48
N SER A 245 -8.41 1.71 15.35
CA SER A 245 -8.40 1.02 14.05
C SER A 245 -7.48 -0.19 14.05
N PHE A 246 -6.28 -0.06 14.62
CA PHE A 246 -5.35 -1.18 14.71
C PHE A 246 -5.86 -2.28 15.64
N VAL A 247 -6.23 -1.93 16.88
CA VAL A 247 -6.62 -2.91 17.92
C VAL A 247 -7.90 -3.64 17.54
N MET A 248 -8.94 -2.93 17.11
CA MET A 248 -10.21 -3.55 16.75
C MET A 248 -10.08 -4.41 15.49
N SER A 249 -9.32 -3.96 14.48
CA SER A 249 -9.10 -4.76 13.27
C SER A 249 -8.29 -6.02 13.55
N ALA A 250 -7.27 -5.93 14.40
CA ALA A 250 -6.51 -7.11 14.84
C ALA A 250 -7.40 -8.09 15.60
N LEU A 251 -8.26 -7.59 16.50
CA LEU A 251 -9.21 -8.41 17.25
C LEU A 251 -10.19 -9.14 16.32
N ILE A 252 -10.82 -8.40 15.39
CA ILE A 252 -11.78 -8.96 14.43
C ILE A 252 -11.10 -10.00 13.54
N ALA A 253 -9.93 -9.66 12.98
CA ALA A 253 -9.17 -10.59 12.14
C ALA A 253 -8.80 -11.86 12.91
N LYS A 254 -8.33 -11.72 14.16
CA LYS A 254 -7.93 -12.87 14.98
C LYS A 254 -9.11 -13.75 15.36
N ILE A 255 -10.25 -13.16 15.73
CA ILE A 255 -11.46 -13.92 16.05
C ILE A 255 -11.94 -14.71 14.83
N ILE A 256 -11.98 -14.07 13.65
CA ILE A 256 -12.41 -14.73 12.42
C ILE A 256 -11.47 -15.87 12.04
N ASP A 257 -10.16 -15.66 12.15
CA ASP A 257 -9.15 -16.66 11.81
C ASP A 257 -9.20 -17.93 12.71
N LEU A 258 -9.79 -17.81 13.91
CA LEU A 258 -10.00 -18.94 14.82
C LEU A 258 -11.25 -19.78 14.49
N ILE A 259 -12.17 -19.27 13.65
CA ILE A 259 -13.41 -19.96 13.31
C ILE A 259 -13.17 -20.93 12.14
N PRO A 260 -13.43 -22.25 12.30
CA PRO A 260 -13.30 -23.20 11.22
C PRO A 260 -14.18 -22.82 10.01
N GLY A 261 -13.58 -22.81 8.82
CA GLY A 261 -14.25 -22.41 7.57
C GLY A 261 -14.20 -20.91 7.25
N LEU A 262 -13.68 -20.07 8.16
CA LEU A 262 -13.53 -18.62 7.92
C LEU A 262 -12.08 -18.14 7.99
N LYS A 263 -11.11 -19.05 7.81
CA LYS A 263 -9.69 -18.69 7.80
C LYS A 263 -9.44 -17.58 6.78
N LEU A 264 -8.71 -16.57 7.22
CA LEU A 264 -8.44 -15.38 6.40
C LEU A 264 -7.27 -15.58 5.44
N ARG A 265 -6.41 -16.56 5.74
CA ARG A 265 -5.26 -16.94 4.92
C ARG A 265 -5.52 -18.27 4.22
N ALA A 266 -5.17 -18.31 2.93
CA ALA A 266 -5.19 -19.52 2.13
C ALA A 266 -4.14 -20.53 2.59
N SER A 267 -4.26 -21.80 2.18
CA SER A 267 -3.22 -22.80 2.43
C SER A 267 -1.95 -22.47 1.65
N GLU A 268 -0.80 -23.02 2.04
CA GLU A 268 0.46 -22.82 1.30
C GLU A 268 0.36 -23.40 -0.13
N GLU A 269 -0.37 -24.49 -0.31
CA GLU A 269 -0.66 -25.07 -1.64
C GLU A 269 -1.50 -24.13 -2.50
N ALA A 270 -2.55 -23.52 -1.94
CA ALA A 270 -3.36 -22.52 -2.62
C ALA A 270 -2.56 -21.24 -2.94
N GLU A 271 -1.65 -20.82 -2.06
CA GLU A 271 -0.73 -19.70 -2.34
C GLU A 271 0.22 -20.01 -3.52
N LEU A 272 0.67 -21.25 -3.66
CA LEU A 272 1.53 -21.70 -4.78
C LEU A 272 0.74 -21.84 -6.09
N LEU A 273 -0.48 -22.36 -6.03
CA LEU A 273 -1.41 -22.43 -7.15
C LEU A 273 -1.86 -21.04 -7.60
N GLY A 274 -1.95 -20.08 -6.67
CA GLY A 274 -2.47 -18.74 -6.92
C GLY A 274 -3.97 -18.68 -6.70
N LEU A 275 -4.42 -17.55 -6.13
CA LEU A 275 -5.79 -17.36 -5.67
C LEU A 275 -6.82 -17.25 -6.80
N ASP A 276 -6.37 -16.91 -8.01
CA ASP A 276 -7.21 -16.92 -9.22
C ASP A 276 -7.80 -18.33 -9.44
N ASP A 277 -6.94 -19.35 -9.49
CA ASP A 277 -7.33 -20.74 -9.70
C ASP A 277 -8.02 -21.34 -8.45
N ASP A 278 -7.45 -21.14 -7.26
CA ASP A 278 -7.96 -21.76 -6.01
C ASP A 278 -9.32 -21.20 -5.55
N GLN A 279 -9.53 -19.89 -5.65
CA GLN A 279 -10.73 -19.23 -5.11
C GLN A 279 -11.77 -18.89 -6.17
N HIS A 280 -11.37 -18.70 -7.42
CA HIS A 280 -12.28 -18.30 -8.50
C HIS A 280 -12.45 -19.39 -9.57
N GLY A 281 -11.48 -20.28 -9.73
CA GLY A 281 -11.47 -21.27 -10.81
C GLY A 281 -11.31 -20.64 -12.20
N GLU A 282 -10.76 -19.43 -12.25
CA GLU A 282 -10.58 -18.63 -13.47
C GLU A 282 -9.22 -17.93 -13.43
N PHE A 283 -8.61 -17.69 -14.60
CA PHE A 283 -7.35 -16.95 -14.70
C PHE A 283 -7.60 -15.52 -15.20
N SER A 284 -6.91 -14.55 -14.59
CA SER A 284 -6.93 -13.16 -15.07
C SER A 284 -6.39 -13.01 -16.51
N TYR A 285 -5.48 -13.90 -16.93
CA TYR A 285 -5.02 -14.00 -18.30
C TYR A 285 -4.68 -15.45 -18.72
N ASP A 286 -5.24 -15.92 -19.83
CA ASP A 286 -5.05 -17.30 -20.33
C ASP A 286 -3.58 -17.66 -20.67
N TYR A 287 -2.74 -16.67 -21.01
CA TYR A 287 -1.31 -16.92 -21.29
C TYR A 287 -0.48 -17.32 -20.06
N VAL A 288 -1.03 -17.21 -18.85
CA VAL A 288 -0.39 -17.66 -17.61
C VAL A 288 -0.46 -19.19 -17.48
N GLU A 289 -1.54 -19.82 -17.96
CA GLU A 289 -1.72 -21.28 -18.01
C GLU A 289 -0.63 -21.95 -18.85
N VAL A 290 -0.38 -21.41 -20.06
CA VAL A 290 0.58 -21.95 -21.04
C VAL A 290 2.02 -22.02 -20.50
N ARG A 291 2.41 -21.13 -19.58
CA ARG A 291 3.76 -21.16 -18.97
C ARG A 291 3.90 -22.10 -17.78
N ARG A 292 2.82 -22.46 -17.09
CA ARG A 292 2.85 -23.50 -16.04
C ARG A 292 2.91 -24.89 -16.66
N ASP A 293 2.18 -25.08 -17.76
CA ASP A 293 2.12 -26.35 -18.49
C ASP A 293 3.21 -26.50 -19.56
N PHE A 294 4.18 -25.58 -19.66
CA PHE A 294 5.29 -25.75 -20.61
C PHE A 294 6.11 -27.03 -20.34
N LEU A 295 6.17 -27.48 -19.08
CA LEU A 295 6.74 -28.78 -18.71
C LEU A 295 5.83 -29.96 -19.06
N ALA A 296 4.51 -29.77 -19.10
CA ALA A 296 3.54 -30.76 -19.55
C ALA A 296 3.51 -30.87 -21.10
N TRP A 297 3.88 -29.80 -21.80
CA TRP A 297 3.96 -29.75 -23.27
C TRP A 297 5.38 -29.94 -23.83
N SER A 298 6.34 -30.32 -22.99
CA SER A 298 7.56 -30.94 -23.52
C SER A 298 7.14 -32.24 -24.20
N PRO A 299 7.43 -32.45 -25.50
CA PRO A 299 7.17 -33.74 -26.12
C PRO A 299 7.83 -34.79 -25.24
N GLN A 300 7.04 -35.80 -24.83
CA GLN A 300 7.59 -36.98 -24.18
C GLN A 300 8.79 -37.43 -25.00
N LYS A 301 9.84 -37.84 -24.30
CA LYS A 301 11.17 -38.18 -24.80
C LYS A 301 11.15 -39.45 -25.67
N THR A 302 10.30 -39.47 -26.68
CA THR A 302 10.09 -40.56 -27.61
C THR A 302 10.36 -39.96 -28.98
N GLU A 303 11.48 -40.41 -29.56
CA GLU A 303 12.01 -40.07 -30.89
C GLU A 303 12.83 -38.77 -30.98
N GLN A 304 14.00 -38.77 -30.34
CA GLN A 304 15.11 -37.91 -30.79
C GLN A 304 15.72 -38.50 -32.08
N SER A 305 15.37 -37.91 -33.22
CA SER A 305 16.15 -38.07 -34.46
C SER A 305 17.55 -37.47 -34.27
N PRO A 306 18.64 -38.11 -34.76
CA PRO A 306 20.02 -37.73 -34.42
C PRO A 306 20.50 -36.37 -34.96
N SER A 307 19.67 -35.60 -35.67
CA SER A 307 20.12 -34.40 -36.39
C SER A 307 19.55 -33.06 -35.90
N THR A 308 18.72 -33.02 -34.86
CA THR A 308 18.12 -31.74 -34.41
C THR A 308 18.87 -31.19 -33.19
N LYS A 309 19.79 -30.23 -33.42
CA LYS A 309 20.33 -29.41 -32.34
C LYS A 309 19.30 -28.38 -31.91
N ILE A 310 18.69 -28.60 -30.74
CA ILE A 310 17.89 -27.58 -30.06
C ILE A 310 18.89 -26.57 -29.49
N VAL A 311 18.81 -25.32 -29.94
CA VAL A 311 19.60 -24.21 -29.39
C VAL A 311 18.80 -23.66 -28.21
N PRO A 312 19.28 -23.80 -26.96
CA PRO A 312 18.56 -23.28 -25.80
C PRO A 312 18.54 -21.76 -25.83
N ILE A 313 17.36 -21.16 -25.65
CA ILE A 313 17.22 -19.72 -25.45
C ILE A 313 17.78 -19.38 -24.07
N LEU A 314 18.51 -18.26 -23.97
CA LEU A 314 19.14 -17.74 -22.75
C LEU A 314 18.19 -17.87 -21.53
N GLY A 315 18.50 -18.80 -20.64
CA GLY A 315 17.72 -19.08 -19.42
C GLY A 315 17.71 -20.57 -19.01
N GLU A 316 17.67 -21.49 -19.97
CA GLU A 316 17.65 -22.94 -19.66
C GLU A 316 18.98 -23.45 -19.07
N ALA A 317 20.11 -22.86 -19.47
CA ALA A 317 21.41 -23.21 -18.92
C ALA A 317 21.53 -22.81 -17.44
N GLU A 318 21.00 -21.65 -17.05
CA GLU A 318 21.00 -21.19 -15.66
C GLU A 318 20.06 -22.02 -14.78
N LEU A 319 18.88 -22.38 -15.30
CA LEU A 319 17.93 -23.27 -14.62
C LEU A 319 18.49 -24.69 -14.43
N SER A 320 19.17 -25.23 -15.42
CA SER A 320 19.82 -26.55 -15.34
C SER A 320 20.95 -26.55 -14.28
N ILE A 321 21.72 -25.46 -14.21
CA ILE A 321 22.76 -25.28 -13.19
C ILE A 321 22.15 -25.15 -11.78
N MET A 322 21.01 -24.47 -11.65
CA MET A 322 20.30 -24.35 -10.36
C MET A 322 19.70 -25.69 -9.90
N GLN A 323 19.14 -26.48 -10.80
CA GLN A 323 18.61 -27.82 -10.49
C GLN A 323 19.72 -28.81 -10.11
N ALA A 324 20.86 -28.76 -10.80
CA ALA A 324 22.03 -29.58 -10.46
C ALA A 324 22.60 -29.24 -9.05
N ARG A 325 22.60 -27.96 -8.68
CA ARG A 325 23.01 -27.51 -7.33
C ARG A 325 22.04 -27.92 -6.23
N SER A 326 20.74 -27.93 -6.53
CA SER A 326 19.70 -28.41 -5.61
C SER A 326 19.82 -29.91 -5.32
N ASN A 327 20.08 -30.73 -6.34
CA ASN A 327 20.24 -32.18 -6.17
C ASN A 327 21.54 -32.57 -5.47
N ASN A 328 22.61 -31.78 -5.58
CA ASN A 328 23.84 -32.05 -4.84
C ASN A 328 23.76 -31.69 -3.35
N GLN A 329 22.87 -30.78 -2.95
CA GLN A 329 22.67 -30.46 -1.52
C GLN A 329 21.86 -31.53 -0.79
N SER A 330 20.93 -32.21 -1.46
CA SER A 330 20.15 -33.31 -0.87
C SER A 330 20.93 -34.62 -0.71
N LEU A 331 22.06 -34.79 -1.40
CA LEU A 331 22.93 -35.97 -1.30
C LEU A 331 24.05 -35.83 -0.25
N SER A 332 24.22 -34.65 0.37
CA SER A 332 25.31 -34.41 1.34
C SER A 332 24.99 -34.74 2.80
N SER A 333 23.81 -35.28 3.10
CA SER A 333 23.39 -35.62 4.48
C SER A 333 23.48 -37.10 4.86
N SER A 334 24.12 -37.96 4.06
CA SER A 334 24.43 -39.34 4.44
C SER A 334 25.95 -39.61 4.48
N HIS A 335 26.40 -40.21 5.59
CA HIS A 335 27.81 -40.43 5.96
C HIS A 335 28.65 -41.27 4.98
N GLY A 336 29.90 -40.85 4.72
CA GLY A 336 30.96 -41.67 4.10
C GLY A 336 32.34 -40.99 4.19
N LYS A 337 33.39 -41.76 4.54
CA LYS A 337 34.80 -41.33 4.74
C LYS A 337 35.42 -40.68 3.49
N PRO A 338 36.50 -39.87 3.62
CA PRO A 338 37.13 -39.24 2.47
C PRO A 338 38.01 -40.24 1.70
N GLU A 339 37.74 -40.43 0.41
CA GLU A 339 38.66 -41.05 -0.56
C GLU A 339 39.55 -39.98 -1.19
N GLU A 340 40.81 -40.35 -1.45
CA GLU A 340 41.94 -39.53 -1.90
C GLU A 340 41.71 -38.86 -3.28
N GLU A 341 42.15 -37.60 -3.40
CA GLU A 341 42.26 -36.88 -4.68
C GLU A 341 43.41 -37.46 -5.55
N PRO A 342 43.22 -37.68 -6.86
CA PRO A 342 44.33 -37.99 -7.76
C PRO A 342 45.05 -36.70 -8.20
N GLU A 343 46.37 -36.65 -7.96
CA GLU A 343 47.30 -35.63 -8.43
C GLU A 343 47.31 -35.49 -9.97
N LEU A 344 47.29 -34.24 -10.45
CA LEU A 344 47.54 -33.88 -11.85
C LEU A 344 49.07 -33.84 -12.13
N PRO A 345 49.54 -34.40 -13.25
CA PRO A 345 50.97 -34.36 -13.60
C PRO A 345 51.39 -32.96 -14.13
N PRO A 346 52.67 -32.55 -13.95
CA PRO A 346 53.13 -31.22 -14.32
C PRO A 346 53.39 -31.11 -15.82
N THR A 347 52.81 -30.10 -16.45
CA THR A 347 53.16 -29.69 -17.82
C THR A 347 54.48 -28.89 -17.79
N LYS A 348 55.47 -29.41 -18.52
CA LYS A 348 56.73 -28.75 -18.83
C LYS A 348 56.54 -27.65 -19.88
N THR A 349 57.33 -26.60 -19.71
CA THR A 349 57.72 -25.52 -20.62
C THR A 349 57.90 -25.90 -22.08
N GLU A 350 57.42 -25.04 -22.98
CA GLU A 350 58.23 -24.21 -23.90
C GLU A 350 57.56 -22.83 -24.07
#